data_AF-A0AAP8HTY4-F1
#
_entry.id   AF-A0AAP8HTY4-F1
#
_cell.length_a   1.000
_cell.length_b   1.000
_cell.length_c   1.000
_cell.angle_alpha   90.00
_cell.angle_beta   90.00
_cell.angle_gamma   90.00
#
_symmetry.space_group_name_H-M   'P 1'
#
loop_
_entity.id
_entity.type
_entity.pdbx_description
1 polymer ?
#
loop_
_entity_poly.entity_id
_entity_poly.type
_entity_poly.pdbx_seq_one_letter_code
_entity_poly.pdbx_strand_id
1 'polypeptide(L)' 'RHALVIDHQLRPLFSFLQAHTLPIGVYATPADFEGEHISSAALQARIALATERAAGHLTTQALAVAAPLRRIA' A
#
# COMPACT_ATOMS: atom_id res chain seq x y z
N ARG A 1 1.65 -18.90 -6.78
CA ARG A 1 0.74 -18.32 -7.81
C ARG A 1 -0.39 -17.46 -7.22
N HIS A 2 -0.68 -17.52 -5.91
CA HIS A 2 -1.75 -16.74 -5.29
C HIS A 2 -1.45 -15.24 -5.12
N ALA A 3 -0.18 -14.84 -5.05
CA ALA A 3 0.19 -13.42 -4.95
C ALA A 3 -0.34 -12.56 -6.11
N LEU A 4 -0.60 -13.17 -7.28
CA LEU A 4 -1.18 -12.50 -8.44
C LEU A 4 -2.61 -11.98 -8.20
N VAL A 5 -3.29 -12.43 -7.13
CA VAL A 5 -4.58 -11.89 -6.71
C VAL A 5 -4.51 -10.39 -6.45
N ILE A 6 -3.34 -9.89 -6.00
CA ILE A 6 -3.12 -8.46 -5.78
C ILE A 6 -3.32 -7.69 -7.07
N ASP A 7 -2.64 -8.09 -8.14
CA ASP A 7 -2.66 -7.33 -9.39
C ASP A 7 -3.87 -7.63 -10.27
N HIS A 8 -4.39 -8.86 -10.24
CA HIS A 8 -5.49 -9.25 -11.12
C HIS A 8 -6.89 -9.09 -10.51
N GLN A 9 -7.02 -9.00 -9.19
CA GLN A 9 -8.34 -8.92 -8.54
C GLN A 9 -8.44 -7.70 -7.62
N LEU A 10 -7.52 -7.54 -6.67
CA LEU A 10 -7.59 -6.46 -5.68
C LEU A 10 -7.34 -5.09 -6.30
N ARG A 11 -6.29 -4.94 -7.12
CA ARG A 11 -5.96 -3.65 -7.75
C ARG A 11 -7.08 -3.15 -8.68
N PRO A 12 -7.69 -3.99 -9.54
CA PRO A 12 -8.90 -3.61 -10.29
C PRO A 12 -10.07 -3.19 -9.38
N LEU A 13 -10.35 -3.94 -8.31
CA LEU A 13 -11.43 -3.62 -7.37
C LEU A 13 -11.23 -2.24 -6.70
N PHE A 14 -10.04 -1.97 -6.19
CA PHE A 14 -9.72 -0.69 -5.58
C PHE A 14 -9.72 0.46 -6.60
N SER A 15 -9.26 0.21 -7.82
CA SER A 15 -9.36 1.19 -8.92
C SER A 15 -10.81 1.51 -9.26
N PHE A 16 -11.70 0.51 -9.26
CA PHE A 16 -13.13 0.75 -9.42
C PHE A 16 -13.68 1.68 -8.34
N LEU A 17 -13.25 1.46 -7.08
CA LEU A 17 -13.58 2.32 -5.93
C LEU A 17 -12.83 3.67 -5.92
N GLN A 18 -12.10 4.01 -6.98
CA GLN A 18 -11.30 5.24 -7.09
C GLN A 18 -10.23 5.40 -5.98
N ALA A 19 -9.79 4.29 -5.38
CA ALA A 19 -8.72 4.33 -4.40
C ALA A 19 -7.35 4.49 -5.06
N HIS A 20 -6.47 5.27 -4.45
CA HIS A 20 -5.09 5.44 -4.91
C HIS A 20 -4.23 4.24 -4.48
N THR A 21 -4.23 3.17 -5.29
CA THR A 21 -3.39 2.00 -5.02
C THR A 21 -1.93 2.25 -5.38
N LEU A 22 -1.02 1.92 -4.46
CA LEU A 22 0.42 2.06 -4.69
C LEU A 22 0.95 0.91 -5.58
N PRO A 23 2.02 1.12 -6.37
CA PRO A 23 2.65 0.09 -7.20
C PRO A 23 3.53 -0.87 -6.35
N ILE A 24 3.02 -1.26 -5.18
CA ILE A 24 3.68 -2.13 -4.22
C ILE A 24 2.63 -2.94 -3.46
N GLY A 25 2.73 -4.27 -3.53
CA GLY A 25 1.82 -5.19 -2.83
C GLY A 25 2.57 -6.08 -1.85
N VAL A 26 1.93 -6.40 -0.73
CA VAL A 26 2.45 -7.36 0.27
C VAL A 26 1.52 -8.57 0.24
N TYR A 27 2.10 -9.74 -0.02
CA TYR A 27 1.41 -11.02 0.04
C TYR A 27 2.15 -11.91 1.02
N ALA A 28 1.41 -12.56 1.92
CA ALA A 28 1.95 -13.49 2.90
C ALA A 28 1.19 -14.82 2.79
N THR A 29 1.88 -15.89 3.12
CA THR A 29 1.32 -17.23 3.25
C THR A 29 1.36 -17.67 4.70
N PRO A 30 0.60 -18.69 5.12
CA PRO A 30 0.69 -19.20 6.49
C PRO A 30 2.11 -19.60 6.93
N ALA A 31 2.99 -19.99 6.00
CA ALA A 31 4.38 -20.33 6.30
C ALA A 31 5.25 -19.14 6.69
N ASP A 32 4.79 -17.91 6.44
CA ASP A 32 5.50 -16.68 6.84
C ASP A 32 5.23 -16.29 8.31
N PHE A 33 4.36 -17.04 9.00
CA PHE A 33 3.92 -16.78 10.36
C PHE A 33 4.32 -17.91 11.32
N GLU A 34 4.63 -17.51 12.55
CA GLU A 34 4.73 -18.37 13.73
C GLU A 34 3.63 -17.95 14.71
N GLY A 35 2.50 -18.69 14.68
CA GLY A 35 1.28 -18.27 15.36
C GLY A 35 0.75 -16.97 14.76
N GLU A 36 0.66 -15.92 15.58
CA GLU A 36 0.22 -14.58 15.15
C GLU A 36 1.40 -13.63 14.79
N HIS A 37 2.65 -14.12 14.86
CA HIS A 37 3.83 -13.32 14.60
C HIS A 37 4.41 -13.58 13.21
N ILE A 38 4.88 -12.54 12.54
CA ILE A 38 5.59 -12.65 11.27
C ILE A 38 7.03 -13.08 11.53
N SER A 39 7.40 -14.32 11.16
CA SER A 39 8.76 -14.85 11.32
C SER A 39 9.62 -14.71 10.06
N SER A 40 8.99 -14.54 8.89
CA SER A 40 9.67 -14.41 7.60
C SER A 40 10.39 -13.06 7.46
N ALA A 41 11.73 -13.08 7.48
CA ALA A 41 12.56 -11.89 7.28
C ALA A 41 12.31 -11.23 5.91
N ALA A 42 12.05 -12.02 4.87
CA ALA A 42 11.72 -11.52 3.55
C ALA A 42 10.39 -10.75 3.54
N LEU A 43 9.38 -11.24 4.25
CA LEU A 43 8.10 -10.57 4.40
C LEU A 43 8.25 -9.25 5.19
N GLN A 44 9.02 -9.26 6.28
CA GLN A 44 9.30 -8.05 7.07
C GLN A 44 9.98 -6.96 6.21
N ALA A 45 11.01 -7.33 5.43
CA ALA A 45 11.67 -6.39 4.51
C ALA A 45 10.70 -5.84 3.45
N ARG A 46 9.80 -6.69 2.93
CA ARG A 46 8.77 -6.30 1.96
C ARG A 46 7.76 -5.30 2.53
N ILE A 47 7.38 -5.50 3.80
CA ILE A 47 6.50 -4.58 4.56
C ILE A 47 7.21 -3.25 4.78
N ALA A 48 8.47 -3.27 5.23
CA ALA A 48 9.24 -2.05 5.45
C ALA A 48 9.32 -1.19 4.17
N LEU A 49 9.62 -1.81 3.02
CA LEU A 49 9.65 -1.14 1.72
C LEU A 49 8.26 -0.61 1.31
N ALA A 50 7.18 -1.33 1.61
CA ALA A 50 5.82 -0.86 1.34
C ALA A 50 5.47 0.39 2.17
N THR A 51 5.82 0.38 3.45
CA THR A 51 5.63 1.51 4.36
C THR A 51 6.44 2.73 3.93
N GLU A 52 7.71 2.55 3.58
CA GLU A 52 8.58 3.64 3.09
C GLU A 52 7.99 4.33 1.86
N ARG A 53 7.56 3.55 0.86
CA ARG A 53 6.94 4.11 -0.35
C ARG A 53 5.62 4.80 -0.02
N ALA A 54 4.80 4.23 0.84
CA ALA A 54 3.52 4.82 1.23
C ALA A 54 3.68 6.15 1.97
N ALA A 55 4.70 6.28 2.82
CA ALA A 55 4.94 7.49 3.60
C ALA A 55 5.06 8.74 2.71
N GLY A 56 5.81 8.66 1.60
CA GLY A 56 5.96 9.78 0.65
C GLY A 56 4.63 10.24 0.03
N HIS A 57 3.71 9.31 -0.26
CA HIS A 57 2.38 9.64 -0.77
C HIS A 57 1.49 10.30 0.29
N LEU A 58 1.53 9.81 1.53
CA LEU A 58 0.75 10.37 2.64
C LEU A 58 1.19 11.80 2.98
N THR A 59 2.50 12.06 3.04
CA THR A 59 3.02 13.42 3.25
C THR A 59 2.58 14.37 2.13
N THR A 60 2.67 13.92 0.88
CA THR A 60 2.23 14.72 -0.28
C THR A 60 0.73 15.04 -0.22
N GLN A 61 -0.10 14.06 0.12
CA GLN A 61 -1.55 14.29 0.27
C GLN A 61 -1.89 15.22 1.43
N ALA A 62 -1.22 15.07 2.58
CA ALA A 62 -1.43 15.96 3.72
C ALA A 62 -1.11 17.44 3.36
N LEU A 63 -0.03 17.67 2.61
CA LEU A 63 0.31 19.00 2.10
C LEU A 63 -0.72 19.53 1.09
N ALA A 64 -1.24 18.67 0.22
CA ALA A 64 -2.27 19.05 -0.75
C ALA A 64 -3.61 19.44 -0.08
N VAL A 65 -4.02 18.72 0.97
CA VAL A 65 -5.22 19.04 1.76
C VAL A 65 -5.06 20.36 2.52
N ALA A 66 -3.85 20.66 2.98
CA ALA A 66 -3.56 21.89 3.73
C ALA A 66 -3.42 23.15 2.86
N ALA A 67 -3.30 23.00 1.53
CA ALA A 67 -3.12 24.15 0.63
C ALA A 67 -4.39 25.01 0.55
N PRO A 68 -4.34 26.32 0.86
CA PRO A 68 -5.53 27.16 0.82
C PRO A 68 -6.04 27.31 -0.61
N LEU A 69 -7.36 27.19 -0.80
CA LEU A 69 -8.03 27.42 -2.08
C LEU A 69 -7.71 28.85 -2.56
N ARG A 70 -6.91 28.96 -3.62
CA ARG A 70 -6.65 30.24 -4.28
C ARG A 70 -7.98 30.79 -4.77
N ARG A 71 -8.49 31.85 -4.12
CA ARG A 71 -9.60 32.65 -4.64
C ARG A 71 -9.17 33.20 -6.00
N ILE A 72 -9.83 32.70 -7.04
CA ILE A 72 -9.78 33.30 -8.36
C ILE A 72 -10.70 34.52 -8.25
N ALA A 73 -10.09 35.70 -8.23
CA ALA A 73 -10.78 36.99 -8.35
C ALA A 73 -10.62 37.49 -9.78
#